data_AF-A0A536G1D2-F1
#
_entry.id   AF-A0A536G1D2-F1
#
_cell.length_a   1.000
_cell.length_b   1.000
_cell.length_c   1.000
_cell.angle_alpha   90.00
_cell.angle_beta   90.00
_cell.angle_gamma   90.00
#
_symmetry.space_group_name_H-M   'P 1'
#
loop_
_entity.id
_entity.type
_entity.pdbx_description
1 polymer ?
#
loop_
_entity_poly.entity_id
_entity_poly.type
_entity_poly.pdbx_seq_one_letter_code
_entity_poly.pdbx_strand_id
1 'polypeptide(L)'
;MTRGMPHPSAARSTSPQVGKSSSFTYANPRVIHWGRGSVAQLEPELARLKADRAALVTTRSLLPAVEALPIKAMATVVIAQHAPMSQIDAGVEECAGARGIVSYGGGSAIDAA
;
A
#
# COMPACT_ATOMS: atom_id res chain seq x y z
N MET A 1 82.19 -5.15 16.86
CA MET A 1 80.90 -5.75 17.29
C MET A 1 79.77 -4.97 16.65
N THR A 2 79.15 -5.53 15.61
CA THR A 2 78.00 -4.96 14.89
C THR A 2 76.71 -5.48 15.52
N ARG A 3 75.84 -4.59 16.02
CA ARG A 3 74.45 -4.94 16.36
C ARG A 3 73.52 -4.26 15.36
N GLY A 4 72.82 -5.09 14.60
CA GLY A 4 71.96 -4.71 13.50
C GLY A 4 70.70 -3.95 13.93
N MET A 5 70.26 -3.09 13.02
CA MET A 5 68.98 -2.38 13.07
C MET A 5 67.80 -3.36 12.93
N PRO A 6 66.76 -3.27 13.77
CA PRO A 6 65.47 -3.88 13.44
C PRO A 6 64.65 -2.99 12.50
N HIS A 7 64.00 -3.67 11.56
CA HIS A 7 63.14 -3.22 10.47
C HIS A 7 62.02 -2.22 10.84
N PRO A 8 61.55 -1.39 9.88
CA PRO A 8 60.27 -0.70 9.99
C PRO A 8 59.11 -1.70 10.00
N SER A 9 58.26 -1.65 11.02
CA SER A 9 57.00 -2.42 11.07
C SER A 9 56.08 -1.92 9.96
N ALA A 10 55.71 -2.83 9.06
CA ALA A 10 54.78 -2.58 7.96
C ALA A 10 53.45 -2.01 8.46
N ALA A 11 52.92 -1.04 7.71
CA ALA A 11 51.61 -0.45 7.91
C ALA A 11 50.53 -1.55 8.01
N ARG A 12 49.58 -1.38 8.94
CA ARG A 12 48.37 -2.22 8.98
C ARG A 12 47.67 -2.08 7.64
N SER A 13 47.62 -3.16 6.86
CA SER A 13 46.75 -3.20 5.69
C SER A 13 45.31 -3.10 6.19
N THR A 14 44.67 -1.96 5.97
CA THR A 14 43.20 -1.91 6.00
C THR A 14 42.73 -2.59 4.73
N SER A 15 42.57 -3.91 4.78
CA SER A 15 41.79 -4.62 3.76
C SER A 15 40.44 -3.92 3.68
N PRO A 16 39.98 -3.50 2.48
CA PRO A 16 38.63 -2.99 2.35
C PRO A 16 37.69 -4.06 2.88
N GLN A 17 36.92 -3.75 3.93
CA GLN A 17 35.76 -4.57 4.26
C GLN A 17 34.91 -4.56 3.00
N VAL A 18 34.80 -5.71 2.35
CA VAL A 18 33.82 -5.93 1.27
C VAL A 18 32.48 -5.54 1.87
N GLY A 19 31.99 -4.36 1.51
CA GLY A 19 30.77 -3.81 2.07
C GLY A 19 29.66 -4.83 1.87
N LYS A 20 28.98 -5.22 2.96
CA LYS A 20 27.74 -6.02 2.86
C LYS A 20 26.86 -5.35 1.82
N SER A 21 26.51 -6.05 0.74
CA SER A 21 25.63 -5.48 -0.28
C SER A 21 24.30 -5.13 0.37
N SER A 22 24.01 -3.85 0.53
CA SER A 22 22.72 -3.39 1.04
C SER A 22 21.71 -3.40 -0.10
N SER A 23 20.58 -4.07 0.10
CA SER A 23 19.46 -4.06 -0.85
C SER A 23 18.37 -3.08 -0.39
N PHE A 24 17.82 -2.30 -1.32
CA PHE A 24 16.67 -1.43 -1.12
C PHE A 24 15.56 -1.82 -2.10
N THR A 25 14.31 -1.77 -1.66
CA THR A 25 13.14 -1.95 -2.53
C THR A 25 12.20 -0.78 -2.36
N TYR A 26 11.75 -0.23 -3.48
CA TYR A 26 10.74 0.81 -3.55
C TYR A 26 9.49 0.24 -4.22
N ALA A 27 8.33 0.53 -3.64
CA ALA A 27 7.05 0.13 -4.20
C ALA A 27 6.08 1.32 -4.11
N ASN A 28 5.49 1.67 -5.25
CA ASN A 28 4.43 2.67 -5.36
C ASN A 28 3.24 2.05 -6.12
N PRO A 29 2.02 2.61 -5.94
CA PRO A 29 0.92 2.32 -6.83
C PRO A 29 1.30 2.57 -8.29
N ARG A 30 0.80 1.73 -9.20
CA ARG A 30 1.09 1.84 -10.65
C ARG A 30 0.52 3.12 -11.27
N VAL A 31 -0.62 3.58 -10.76
CA VAL A 31 -1.35 4.75 -11.26
C VAL A 31 -1.82 5.56 -10.05
N ILE A 32 -1.64 6.88 -10.10
CA ILE A 32 -2.17 7.83 -9.13
C ILE A 32 -2.92 8.91 -9.92
N HIS A 33 -4.23 8.94 -9.77
CA HIS A 33 -5.06 10.03 -10.30
C HIS A 33 -5.16 11.11 -9.21
N TRP A 34 -4.70 12.33 -9.52
CA TRP A 34 -4.63 13.42 -8.55
C TRP A 34 -5.27 14.71 -9.07
N GLY A 35 -5.79 15.52 -8.14
CA GLY A 35 -6.39 16.81 -8.43
C GLY A 35 -7.92 16.77 -8.44
N ARG A 36 -8.53 17.95 -8.55
CA ARG A 36 -9.98 18.11 -8.58
C ARG A 36 -10.56 17.38 -9.80
N GLY A 37 -11.57 16.53 -9.58
CA GLY A 37 -12.22 15.75 -10.63
C GLY A 37 -11.56 14.39 -10.92
N SER A 38 -10.46 14.04 -10.26
CA SER A 38 -9.78 12.75 -10.42
C SER A 38 -10.68 11.54 -10.16
N VAL A 39 -11.71 11.67 -9.31
CA VAL A 39 -12.68 10.61 -9.04
C VAL A 39 -13.41 10.12 -10.30
N ALA A 40 -13.53 10.96 -11.35
CA ALA A 40 -14.10 10.57 -12.64
C ALA A 40 -13.32 9.46 -13.35
N GLN A 41 -12.06 9.21 -12.95
CA GLN A 41 -11.24 8.11 -13.47
C GLN A 41 -11.53 6.76 -12.80
N LEU A 42 -12.35 6.72 -11.74
CA LEU A 42 -12.60 5.50 -10.98
C LEU A 42 -13.22 4.38 -11.85
N GLU A 43 -14.30 4.67 -12.57
CA GLU A 43 -14.96 3.70 -13.44
C GLU A 43 -14.04 3.21 -14.59
N PRO A 44 -13.35 4.09 -15.34
CA PRO A 44 -12.34 3.68 -16.31
C PRO A 44 -11.23 2.78 -15.73
N GLU A 45 -10.75 3.06 -14.52
CA GLU A 45 -9.73 2.23 -13.88
C GLU A 45 -10.26 0.86 -13.48
N LEU A 46 -11.48 0.79 -12.92
CA LEU A 46 -12.12 -0.49 -12.63
C LEU A 46 -12.29 -1.33 -13.91
N ALA A 47 -12.71 -0.70 -15.01
CA ALA A 47 -12.81 -1.35 -16.31
C ALA A 47 -11.45 -1.85 -16.82
N ARG A 48 -10.39 -1.03 -16.73
CA ARG A 48 -9.01 -1.39 -17.10
C ARG A 48 -8.50 -2.58 -16.29
N LEU A 49 -8.87 -2.65 -15.01
CA LEU A 49 -8.53 -3.76 -14.10
C LEU A 49 -9.43 -4.99 -14.26
N LYS A 50 -10.47 -4.92 -15.11
CA LYS A 50 -11.52 -5.95 -15.25
C LYS A 50 -12.26 -6.22 -13.93
N ALA A 51 -12.35 -5.20 -13.07
CA ALA A 51 -13.10 -5.19 -11.83
C ALA A 51 -14.55 -4.74 -12.09
N ASP A 52 -15.27 -5.50 -12.92
CA ASP A 52 -16.66 -5.25 -13.34
C ASP A 52 -17.70 -5.37 -12.22
N ARG A 53 -17.25 -5.77 -11.03
CA ARG A 53 -18.03 -6.09 -9.86
C ARG A 53 -17.25 -5.65 -8.63
N ALA A 54 -17.36 -4.38 -8.25
CA ALA A 54 -16.59 -3.81 -7.16
C ALA A 54 -17.38 -3.73 -5.85
N ALA A 55 -16.73 -4.05 -4.73
CA ALA A 55 -17.22 -3.72 -3.39
C ALA A 55 -16.64 -2.37 -2.92
N LEU A 56 -17.39 -1.67 -2.07
CA LEU A 56 -16.99 -0.40 -1.48
C LEU A 56 -16.74 -0.56 0.01
N VAL A 57 -15.56 -0.17 0.47
CA VAL A 57 -15.20 -0.09 1.89
C VAL A 57 -15.15 1.38 2.27
N THR A 58 -15.94 1.79 3.26
CA THR A 58 -16.06 3.20 3.68
C THR A 58 -16.27 3.32 5.18
N THR A 59 -16.33 4.55 5.70
CA THR A 59 -16.67 4.83 7.10
C THR A 59 -18.04 5.47 7.21
N ARG A 60 -18.65 5.38 8.40
CA ARG A 60 -19.99 5.91 8.67
C ARG A 60 -20.13 7.40 8.31
N SER A 61 -19.09 8.21 8.54
CA SER A 61 -19.11 9.65 8.26
C SER A 61 -19.15 9.97 6.76
N LEU A 62 -18.70 9.06 5.91
CA LEU A 62 -18.64 9.25 4.46
C LEU A 62 -19.78 8.57 3.71
N LEU A 63 -20.62 7.79 4.40
CA LEU A 63 -21.79 7.13 3.81
C LEU A 63 -22.68 8.09 3.00
N PRO A 64 -22.99 9.32 3.47
CA PRO A 64 -23.81 10.26 2.70
C PRO A 64 -23.17 10.73 1.39
N ALA A 65 -21.83 10.62 1.25
CA ALA A 65 -21.08 11.05 0.08
C ALA A 65 -20.84 9.91 -0.93
N VAL A 66 -21.23 8.67 -0.61
CA VAL A 66 -21.04 7.50 -1.49
C VAL A 66 -21.78 7.66 -2.82
N GLU A 67 -22.97 8.26 -2.81
CA GLU A 67 -23.78 8.50 -4.01
C GLU A 67 -23.09 9.41 -5.03
N ALA A 68 -22.04 10.15 -4.64
CA ALA A 68 -21.26 10.98 -5.56
C ALA A 68 -20.15 10.21 -6.29
N LEU A 69 -19.90 8.94 -5.93
CA LEU A 69 -18.92 8.11 -6.62
C LEU A 69 -19.49 7.64 -7.96
N PRO A 70 -18.72 7.66 -9.06
CA PRO A 70 -19.19 7.26 -10.38
C PRO A 70 -19.18 5.73 -10.54
N ILE A 71 -19.60 4.99 -9.52
CA ILE A 71 -19.65 3.53 -9.54
C ILE A 71 -20.88 3.05 -8.78
N LYS A 72 -21.39 1.88 -9.17
CA LYS A 72 -22.37 1.15 -8.37
C LYS A 72 -21.66 -0.02 -7.68
N ALA A 73 -21.47 0.10 -6.37
CA ALA A 73 -20.90 -0.98 -5.58
C ALA A 73 -21.89 -2.15 -5.48
N MET A 74 -21.38 -3.38 -5.51
CA MET A 74 -22.20 -4.57 -5.25
C MET A 74 -22.60 -4.71 -3.79
N ALA A 75 -21.73 -4.23 -2.90
CA ALA A 75 -21.83 -4.27 -1.46
C ALA A 75 -21.07 -3.06 -0.91
N THR A 76 -21.55 -2.52 0.20
CA THR A 76 -20.93 -1.41 0.92
C THR A 76 -20.64 -1.83 2.34
N VAL A 77 -19.37 -2.06 2.65
CA VAL A 77 -18.88 -2.42 3.98
C VAL A 77 -18.55 -1.14 4.75
N VAL A 78 -19.13 -0.99 5.93
CA VAL A 78 -18.91 0.19 6.79
C VAL A 78 -17.97 -0.17 7.94
N ILE A 79 -16.77 0.39 7.91
CA ILE A 79 -15.69 0.12 8.86
C ILE A 79 -15.59 1.25 9.90
N ALA A 80 -15.44 0.88 11.16
CA ALA A 80 -15.13 1.79 12.26
C ALA A 80 -13.63 2.14 12.31
N GLN A 81 -13.26 3.09 13.17
CA GLN A 81 -11.86 3.43 13.37
C GLN A 81 -11.04 2.20 13.78
N HIS A 82 -9.79 2.14 13.33
CA HIS A 82 -8.84 1.06 13.59
C HIS A 82 -9.19 -0.30 12.97
N ALA A 83 -10.12 -0.35 12.00
CA ALA A 83 -10.42 -1.52 11.20
C ALA A 83 -10.62 -2.81 12.04
N PRO A 84 -11.68 -2.89 12.88
CA PRO A 84 -11.90 -4.06 13.72
C PRO A 84 -12.01 -5.35 12.89
N MET A 85 -11.26 -6.39 13.26
CA MET A 85 -11.24 -7.68 12.55
C MET A 85 -12.63 -8.26 12.33
N SER A 86 -13.53 -8.18 13.31
CA SER A 86 -14.90 -8.69 13.17
C SER A 86 -15.71 -8.01 12.07
N GLN A 87 -15.41 -6.74 11.76
CA GLN A 87 -16.06 -6.01 10.66
C GLN A 87 -15.42 -6.34 9.32
N ILE A 88 -14.10 -6.61 9.31
CA ILE A 88 -13.40 -7.11 8.12
C ILE A 88 -13.96 -8.49 7.77
N ASP A 89 -14.05 -9.41 8.73
CA ASP A 89 -14.57 -10.76 8.51
C ASP A 89 -16.00 -10.74 7.96
N ALA A 90 -16.88 -9.92 8.55
CA ALA A 90 -18.24 -9.73 8.03
C ALA A 90 -18.22 -9.12 6.61
N GLY A 91 -17.33 -8.15 6.37
CA GLY A 91 -17.16 -7.52 5.05
C GLY A 91 -16.68 -8.50 3.98
N VAL A 92 -15.79 -9.44 4.31
CA VAL A 92 -15.33 -10.49 3.39
C VAL A 92 -16.50 -11.34 2.89
N GLU A 93 -17.39 -11.74 3.80
CA GLU A 93 -18.59 -12.51 3.44
C GLU A 93 -19.56 -11.68 2.56
N GLU A 94 -19.77 -10.40 2.89
CA GLU A 94 -20.61 -9.49 2.10
C GLU A 94 -20.02 -9.21 0.70
N CYS A 95 -18.69 -9.24 0.57
CA CYS A 95 -17.97 -8.99 -0.66
C CYS A 95 -17.74 -10.27 -1.50
N ALA A 96 -18.35 -11.39 -1.12
CA ALA A 96 -18.23 -12.64 -1.85
C ALA A 96 -18.65 -12.47 -3.33
N GLY A 97 -17.71 -12.70 -4.25
CA GLY A 97 -17.91 -12.52 -5.69
C GLY A 97 -17.50 -11.14 -6.23
N ALA A 98 -16.99 -10.25 -5.39
CA ALA A 98 -16.31 -9.04 -5.83
C ALA A 98 -15.05 -9.38 -6.65
N ARG A 99 -14.83 -8.59 -7.69
CA ARG A 99 -13.67 -8.64 -8.59
C ARG A 99 -12.79 -7.39 -8.47
N GLY A 100 -13.13 -6.51 -7.54
CA GLY A 100 -12.34 -5.36 -7.14
C GLY A 100 -12.87 -4.78 -5.83
N ILE A 101 -11.99 -4.06 -5.14
CA ILE A 101 -12.31 -3.36 -3.90
C ILE A 101 -11.99 -1.89 -4.09
N VAL A 102 -12.90 -1.02 -3.66
CA VAL A 102 -12.72 0.42 -3.64
C VAL A 102 -12.77 0.87 -2.19
N SER A 103 -11.66 1.37 -1.66
CA SER A 103 -11.66 2.07 -0.37
C SER A 103 -11.99 3.55 -0.57
N TYR A 104 -13.00 4.07 0.14
CA TYR A 104 -13.34 5.49 0.16
C TYR A 104 -13.26 6.04 1.57
N GLY A 105 -12.18 6.78 1.85
CA GLY A 105 -11.95 7.41 3.15
C GLY A 105 -10.49 7.57 3.49
N GLY A 106 -10.20 7.64 4.79
CA GLY A 106 -8.83 7.70 5.32
C GLY A 106 -8.26 6.31 5.65
N GLY A 107 -7.23 6.27 6.49
CA GLY A 107 -6.45 5.06 6.82
C GLY A 107 -7.31 3.84 7.16
N SER A 108 -8.31 3.97 8.04
CA SER A 108 -9.11 2.79 8.43
C SER A 108 -9.91 2.14 7.29
N ALA A 109 -10.34 2.90 6.28
CA ALA A 109 -11.00 2.32 5.10
C ALA A 109 -9.99 1.68 4.14
N ILE A 110 -8.76 2.20 4.10
CA ILE A 110 -7.66 1.67 3.29
C ILE A 110 -7.09 0.38 3.92
N ASP A 111 -6.91 0.37 5.24
CA ASP A 111 -6.34 -0.76 5.98
C ASP A 111 -7.30 -1.98 6.01
N ALA A 112 -8.61 -1.73 5.92
CA ALA A 112 -9.63 -2.78 5.92
C ALA A 112 -9.94 -3.38 4.53
N ALA A 113 -9.55 -2.68 3.45
CA ALA A 113 -9.83 -3.04 2.06
C ALA A 113 -8.75 -3.97 1.49
#